data_AF-A0A9Q1FV74-F1
#
_entry.id   AF-A0A9Q1FV74-F1
#
_cell.length_a   1.000
_cell.length_b   1.000
_cell.length_c   1.000
_cell.angle_alpha   90.00
_cell.angle_beta   90.00
_cell.angle_gamma   90.00
#
_symmetry.space_group_name_H-M   'P 1'
#
loop_
_entity.id
_entity.type
_entity.pdbx_description
1 polymer ?
#
loop_
_entity_poly.entity_id
_entity_poly.type
_entity_poly.pdbx_seq_one_letter_code
_entity_poly.pdbx_strand_id
1 'polypeptide(L)'
;MHMSSPLSGMKGTMEITLGVKSTRLAPEHHFPVPFEDVYRVVKHFLQAQVLARYSVDPGRVAVSGDSAGGNLAAAVAQQLEQDPEQQVALKAQALLYPVLQALDLKTPSYQQNRDMPILPKTLMVRFWSEYFTSDKSLFRAMMANSHNSPESAGLLKFVNWSVLLPESFHEPYKYSAPVAESSDPSRSLAAIADPRASPLLAPDSALRPLPKAYVLTCEYDVLRDDGAMYAARLRRAGVDVTHEHYRGGFHGALMFTLWPTDFEIGHRMTNNYIRWLKQNL
;
A
#
# COMPACT_ATOMS: atom_id res chain seq x y z
N MET A 1 20.89 -3.69 -6.93
CA MET A 1 19.84 -3.76 -7.97
C MET A 1 20.05 -5.02 -8.79
N HIS A 2 19.03 -5.85 -8.95
CA HIS A 2 19.07 -7.01 -9.84
C HIS A 2 17.93 -6.84 -10.85
N MET A 3 18.25 -6.89 -12.14
CA MET A 3 17.24 -6.92 -13.19
C MET A 3 16.67 -8.33 -13.28
N SER A 4 15.35 -8.48 -13.20
CA SER A 4 14.70 -9.76 -13.48
C SER A 4 14.15 -9.78 -14.90
N SER A 5 14.02 -10.98 -15.46
CA SER A 5 13.25 -11.25 -16.68
C SER A 5 11.85 -10.62 -16.60
N PRO A 6 11.25 -10.19 -17.73
CA PRO A 6 9.85 -9.82 -17.78
C PRO A 6 8.97 -10.90 -17.15
N LEU A 7 7.87 -10.50 -16.50
CA LEU A 7 6.79 -11.42 -16.11
C LEU A 7 6.36 -12.24 -17.32
N SER A 8 6.20 -13.56 -17.16
CA SER A 8 5.85 -14.46 -18.28
C SER A 8 4.50 -14.04 -18.88
N GLY A 9 4.53 -13.39 -20.06
CA GLY A 9 3.35 -12.79 -20.71
C GLY A 9 3.62 -11.45 -21.39
N MET A 10 4.81 -10.87 -21.20
CA MET A 10 5.20 -9.57 -21.75
C MET A 10 6.32 -9.65 -22.80
N LYS A 11 6.09 -10.33 -23.93
CA LYS A 11 7.02 -10.23 -25.08
C LYS A 11 6.75 -8.95 -25.87
N GLY A 12 7.75 -8.09 -26.07
CA GLY A 12 7.71 -6.97 -27.02
C GLY A 12 7.93 -5.55 -26.48
N THR A 13 7.88 -5.34 -25.16
CA THR A 13 8.25 -4.07 -24.51
C THR A 13 9.45 -4.33 -23.61
N MET A 14 10.51 -3.49 -23.71
CA MET A 14 11.64 -3.59 -22.79
C MET A 14 11.22 -2.98 -21.45
N GLU A 15 10.51 -3.76 -20.64
CA GLU A 15 10.12 -3.37 -19.28
C GLU A 15 11.23 -3.78 -18.32
N ILE A 16 11.86 -2.79 -17.69
CA ILE A 16 12.87 -3.02 -16.65
C ILE A 16 12.16 -3.03 -15.31
N THR A 17 11.77 -4.21 -14.84
CA THR A 17 11.32 -4.39 -13.46
C THR A 17 12.53 -4.46 -12.54
N LEU A 18 12.66 -3.45 -11.67
CA LEU A 18 13.66 -3.43 -10.61
C LEU A 18 13.01 -3.80 -9.28
N GLY A 19 13.29 -5.00 -8.80
CA GLY A 19 12.95 -5.39 -7.44
C GLY A 19 13.96 -4.84 -6.43
N VAL A 20 13.47 -4.20 -5.36
CA VAL A 20 14.32 -3.86 -4.20
C VAL A 20 14.48 -5.11 -3.34
N LYS A 21 15.49 -5.94 -3.65
CA LYS A 21 15.75 -7.21 -2.95
C LYS A 21 16.45 -7.07 -1.59
N SER A 22 16.99 -5.89 -1.26
CA SER A 22 17.86 -5.67 -0.10
C SER A 22 17.26 -4.71 0.92
N THR A 23 15.94 -4.57 0.94
CA THR A 23 15.24 -3.79 1.96
C THR A 23 15.44 -4.48 3.31
N ARG A 24 15.94 -3.73 4.29
CA ARG A 24 16.00 -4.21 5.67
C ARG A 24 14.58 -4.40 6.21
N LEU A 25 14.36 -5.46 6.97
CA LEU A 25 13.03 -5.87 7.41
C LEU A 25 12.84 -5.69 8.91
N ALA A 26 11.60 -5.47 9.30
CA ALA A 26 11.18 -5.62 10.68
C ALA A 26 11.12 -7.11 11.06
N PRO A 27 11.33 -7.47 12.34
CA PRO A 27 11.52 -6.58 13.49
C PRO A 27 12.96 -6.08 13.69
N GLU A 28 13.95 -6.56 12.93
CA GLU A 28 15.36 -6.16 13.12
C GLU A 28 15.59 -4.67 12.78
N HIS A 29 14.81 -4.14 11.83
CA HIS A 29 14.85 -2.76 11.40
C HIS A 29 13.44 -2.18 11.29
N HIS A 30 13.01 -1.47 12.33
CA HIS A 30 11.71 -0.79 12.38
C HIS A 30 11.63 0.40 11.41
N PHE A 31 10.41 0.87 11.14
CA PHE A 31 10.15 2.13 10.46
C PHE A 31 10.98 3.28 11.08
N PRO A 32 11.58 4.19 10.28
CA PRO A 32 11.42 4.34 8.82
C PRO A 32 12.43 3.57 7.96
N VAL A 33 13.25 2.68 8.55
CA VAL A 33 14.39 2.07 7.84
C VAL A 33 13.99 1.33 6.55
N PRO A 34 12.97 0.46 6.53
CA PRO A 34 12.57 -0.24 5.31
C PRO A 34 12.08 0.72 4.21
N PHE A 35 11.38 1.80 4.60
CA PHE A 35 10.95 2.85 3.68
C PHE A 35 12.13 3.62 3.08
N GLU A 36 13.10 4.03 3.91
CA GLU A 36 14.28 4.76 3.45
C GLU A 36 15.11 3.96 2.45
N ASP A 37 15.23 2.64 2.64
CA ASP A 37 15.94 1.76 1.72
C ASP A 37 15.28 1.76 0.33
N VAL A 38 13.96 1.61 0.27
CA VAL A 38 13.23 1.65 -1.01
C VAL A 38 13.29 3.04 -1.63
N TYR A 39 13.06 4.11 -0.83
CA TYR A 39 13.10 5.48 -1.31
C TYR A 39 14.45 5.84 -1.94
N ARG A 40 15.56 5.47 -1.29
CA ARG A 40 16.92 5.71 -1.82
C ARG A 40 17.16 4.98 -3.14
N VAL A 41 16.70 3.74 -3.26
CA VAL A 41 16.85 2.95 -4.50
C VAL A 41 16.03 3.57 -5.64
N VAL A 42 14.79 3.95 -5.38
CA VAL A 42 13.93 4.58 -6.40
C VAL A 42 14.49 5.93 -6.81
N LYS A 43 14.86 6.79 -5.86
CA LYS A 43 15.47 8.11 -6.14
C LYS A 43 16.75 7.97 -6.95
N HIS A 44 17.61 6.99 -6.63
CA HIS A 44 18.81 6.72 -7.42
C HIS A 44 18.47 6.23 -8.83
N PHE A 45 17.51 5.31 -8.98
CA PHE A 45 17.11 4.80 -10.28
C PHE A 45 16.54 5.89 -11.19
N LEU A 46 15.78 6.83 -10.63
CA LEU A 46 15.18 7.94 -11.36
C LEU A 46 16.19 9.03 -11.81
N GLN A 47 17.47 8.91 -11.46
CA GLN A 47 18.49 9.82 -11.95
C GLN A 47 18.68 9.64 -13.47
N ALA A 48 18.74 10.75 -14.22
CA ALA A 48 18.80 10.74 -15.68
C ALA A 48 19.93 9.85 -16.25
N GLN A 49 21.11 9.88 -15.63
CA GLN A 49 22.25 9.04 -16.01
C GLN A 49 22.01 7.55 -15.77
N VAL A 50 21.23 7.18 -14.75
CA VAL A 50 20.91 5.79 -14.44
C VAL A 50 19.87 5.28 -15.43
N LEU A 51 18.82 6.07 -15.70
CA LEU A 51 17.83 5.74 -16.73
C LEU A 51 18.49 5.58 -18.11
N ALA A 52 19.38 6.50 -18.50
CA ALA A 52 20.11 6.42 -19.76
C ALA A 52 20.99 5.16 -19.86
N ARG A 53 21.69 4.80 -18.77
CA ARG A 53 22.51 3.57 -18.69
C ARG A 53 21.69 2.31 -18.97
N TYR A 54 20.43 2.28 -18.54
CA TYR A 54 19.53 1.15 -18.73
C TYR A 54 18.58 1.31 -19.92
N SER A 55 18.74 2.37 -20.74
CA SER A 55 17.86 2.68 -21.88
C SER A 55 16.38 2.77 -21.50
N VAL A 56 16.09 3.34 -20.32
CA VAL A 56 14.72 3.58 -19.83
C VAL A 56 14.26 4.97 -20.27
N ASP A 57 13.07 5.05 -20.84
CA ASP A 57 12.41 6.32 -21.17
C ASP A 57 11.94 7.01 -19.87
N PRO A 58 12.44 8.22 -19.55
CA PRO A 58 12.03 8.95 -18.34
C PRO A 58 10.54 9.30 -18.32
N GLY A 59 9.87 9.36 -19.48
CA GLY A 59 8.43 9.61 -19.57
C GLY A 59 7.55 8.39 -19.29
N ARG A 60 8.14 7.20 -19.11
CA ARG A 60 7.44 5.91 -19.01
C ARG A 60 7.88 5.11 -17.77
N VAL A 61 8.12 5.79 -16.65
CA VAL A 61 8.51 5.16 -15.39
C VAL A 61 7.32 5.04 -14.44
N ALA A 62 7.16 3.90 -13.79
CA ALA A 62 6.14 3.69 -12.76
C ALA A 62 6.74 3.04 -11.51
N VAL A 63 6.04 3.21 -10.39
CA VAL A 63 6.26 2.38 -9.18
C VAL A 63 5.12 1.40 -9.02
N SER A 64 5.44 0.18 -8.59
CA SER A 64 4.44 -0.84 -8.32
C SER A 64 4.85 -1.71 -7.16
N GLY A 65 3.87 -2.21 -6.42
CA GLY A 65 4.11 -3.15 -5.33
C GLY A 65 2.84 -3.79 -4.83
N ASP A 66 3.01 -4.94 -4.18
CA ASP A 66 1.92 -5.74 -3.64
C ASP A 66 1.97 -5.78 -2.11
N SER A 67 0.82 -5.76 -1.44
CA SER A 67 0.73 -5.79 0.03
C SER A 67 1.57 -4.69 0.71
N ALA A 68 2.57 -5.04 1.53
CA ALA A 68 3.55 -4.11 2.10
C ALA A 68 4.43 -3.43 1.02
N GLY A 69 4.68 -4.07 -0.11
CA GLY A 69 5.29 -3.41 -1.28
C GLY A 69 4.38 -2.34 -1.88
N GLY A 70 3.06 -2.54 -1.84
CA GLY A 70 2.06 -1.54 -2.23
C GLY A 70 2.03 -0.33 -1.28
N ASN A 71 2.23 -0.56 0.02
CA ASN A 71 2.47 0.50 1.00
C ASN A 71 3.68 1.37 0.59
N LEU A 72 4.82 0.72 0.37
CA LEU A 72 6.08 1.38 0.01
C LEU A 72 5.96 2.12 -1.33
N ALA A 73 5.29 1.55 -2.33
CA ALA A 73 5.06 2.20 -3.62
C ALA A 73 4.22 3.49 -3.47
N ALA A 74 3.15 3.45 -2.68
CA ALA A 74 2.31 4.62 -2.40
C ALA A 74 3.09 5.69 -1.62
N ALA A 75 3.81 5.29 -0.56
CA ALA A 75 4.62 6.19 0.25
C ALA A 75 5.74 6.87 -0.57
N VAL A 76 6.43 6.10 -1.42
CA VAL A 76 7.48 6.62 -2.31
C VAL A 76 6.91 7.59 -3.33
N ALA A 77 5.77 7.28 -3.95
CA ALA A 77 5.12 8.20 -4.88
C ALA A 77 4.80 9.55 -4.20
N GLN A 78 4.24 9.51 -2.98
CA GLN A 78 3.96 10.72 -2.19
C GLN A 78 5.23 11.49 -1.83
N GLN A 79 6.29 10.80 -1.43
CA GLN A 79 7.55 11.42 -1.02
C GLN A 79 8.29 12.07 -2.20
N LEU A 80 8.27 11.42 -3.38
CA LEU A 80 8.92 11.93 -4.59
C LEU A 80 8.27 13.23 -5.08
N GLU A 81 6.94 13.33 -5.04
CA GLU A 81 6.23 14.58 -5.42
C GLU A 81 6.53 15.75 -4.48
N GLN A 82 7.02 15.48 -3.28
CA GLN A 82 7.43 16.52 -2.32
C GLN A 82 8.94 16.81 -2.38
N ASP A 83 9.72 16.04 -3.13
CA ASP A 83 11.18 16.19 -3.20
C ASP A 83 11.56 17.20 -4.30
N PRO A 84 12.07 18.39 -3.95
CA PRO A 84 12.42 19.42 -4.93
C PRO A 84 13.61 19.02 -5.82
N GLU A 85 14.38 18.00 -5.44
CA GLU A 85 15.50 17.49 -6.23
C GLU A 85 15.04 16.46 -7.28
N GLN A 86 13.77 16.03 -7.23
CA GLN A 86 13.26 15.01 -8.14
C GLN A 86 13.08 15.57 -9.55
N GLN A 87 13.85 15.03 -10.50
CA GLN A 87 13.86 15.51 -11.89
C GLN A 87 12.91 14.73 -12.81
N VAL A 88 12.65 13.45 -12.49
CA VAL A 88 11.84 12.56 -13.32
C VAL A 88 10.53 12.26 -12.59
N ALA A 89 9.41 12.73 -13.14
CA ALA A 89 8.09 12.42 -12.58
C ALA A 89 7.71 10.96 -12.87
N LEU A 90 6.99 10.36 -11.93
CA LEU A 90 6.38 9.05 -12.17
C LEU A 90 5.20 9.23 -13.14
N LYS A 91 5.08 8.31 -14.10
CA LYS A 91 3.94 8.25 -15.01
C LYS A 91 2.74 7.56 -14.37
N ALA A 92 2.98 6.58 -13.51
CA ALA A 92 1.94 5.78 -12.86
C ALA A 92 2.40 5.20 -11.50
N GLN A 93 1.43 4.90 -10.64
CA GLN A 93 1.59 4.02 -9.48
C GLN A 93 0.62 2.83 -9.56
N ALA A 94 1.08 1.62 -9.31
CA ALA A 94 0.23 0.43 -9.27
C ALA A 94 0.31 -0.27 -7.91
N LEU A 95 -0.82 -0.34 -7.22
CA LEU A 95 -0.92 -0.76 -5.83
C LEU A 95 -1.78 -2.01 -5.75
N LEU A 96 -1.16 -3.16 -5.49
CA LEU A 96 -1.83 -4.45 -5.49
C LEU A 96 -2.17 -4.86 -4.07
N TYR A 97 -3.47 -4.92 -3.73
CA TYR A 97 -3.99 -5.18 -2.36
C TYR A 97 -3.15 -4.51 -1.25
N PRO A 98 -2.97 -3.17 -1.32
CA PRO A 98 -1.95 -2.48 -0.54
C PRO A 98 -2.33 -2.36 0.95
N VAL A 99 -1.33 -2.42 1.82
CA VAL A 99 -1.44 -2.02 3.25
C VAL A 99 -1.32 -0.49 3.32
N LEU A 100 -2.28 0.26 3.89
CA LEU A 100 -2.23 1.73 3.78
C LEU A 100 -2.53 2.51 5.06
N GLN A 101 -3.08 1.90 6.11
CA GLN A 101 -3.24 2.57 7.40
C GLN A 101 -3.19 1.62 8.59
N ALA A 102 -2.76 2.18 9.72
CA ALA A 102 -2.68 1.48 10.99
C ALA A 102 -3.61 2.08 12.08
N LEU A 103 -4.48 3.05 11.77
CA LEU A 103 -5.30 3.75 12.78
C LEU A 103 -6.61 3.05 13.13
N ASP A 104 -7.30 2.46 12.15
CA ASP A 104 -8.53 1.70 12.34
C ASP A 104 -8.39 0.27 11.86
N LEU A 105 -8.19 -0.64 12.80
CA LEU A 105 -8.12 -2.09 12.55
C LEU A 105 -9.48 -2.77 12.81
N LYS A 106 -10.58 -2.00 12.78
CA LYS A 106 -11.97 -2.45 12.86
C LYS A 106 -12.79 -2.04 11.63
N THR A 107 -12.16 -1.75 10.49
CA THR A 107 -12.89 -1.62 9.22
C THR A 107 -13.71 -2.89 8.93
N PRO A 108 -14.78 -2.80 8.11
CA PRO A 108 -15.56 -3.96 7.69
C PRO A 108 -14.70 -5.15 7.23
N SER A 109 -13.69 -4.91 6.40
CA SER A 109 -12.80 -5.97 5.90
C SER A 109 -11.94 -6.62 6.98
N TYR A 110 -11.41 -5.84 7.94
CA TYR A 110 -10.69 -6.38 9.10
C TYR A 110 -11.58 -7.24 10.01
N GLN A 111 -12.90 -7.01 10.01
CA GLN A 111 -13.88 -7.79 10.76
C GLN A 111 -14.38 -9.02 9.99
N GLN A 112 -14.69 -8.85 8.70
CA GLN A 112 -15.18 -9.90 7.80
C GLN A 112 -14.12 -10.97 7.56
N ASN A 113 -12.89 -10.54 7.27
CA ASN A 113 -11.81 -11.41 6.81
C ASN A 113 -10.80 -11.76 7.91
N ARG A 114 -11.18 -11.55 9.18
CA ARG A 114 -10.30 -11.71 10.36
C ARG A 114 -9.56 -13.04 10.45
N ASP A 115 -10.17 -14.11 9.93
CA ASP A 115 -9.69 -15.49 10.04
C ASP A 115 -9.29 -16.08 8.67
N MET A 116 -9.12 -15.24 7.64
CA MET A 116 -8.69 -15.69 6.30
C MET A 116 -7.30 -16.34 6.36
N PRO A 117 -7.07 -17.52 5.75
CA PRO A 117 -5.83 -18.29 5.95
C PRO A 117 -4.54 -17.60 5.51
N ILE A 118 -4.57 -16.81 4.43
CA ILE A 118 -3.35 -16.17 3.90
C ILE A 118 -2.92 -14.95 4.72
N LEU A 119 -3.88 -14.11 5.12
CA LEU A 119 -3.63 -12.92 5.92
C LEU A 119 -4.74 -12.74 6.95
N PRO A 120 -4.69 -13.45 8.09
CA PRO A 120 -5.62 -13.21 9.19
C PRO A 120 -5.30 -11.87 9.86
N LYS A 121 -6.32 -11.28 10.51
CA LYS A 121 -6.18 -9.99 11.21
C LYS A 121 -5.05 -10.02 12.24
N THR A 122 -4.89 -11.12 12.96
CA THR A 122 -3.83 -11.29 13.98
C THR A 122 -2.44 -11.19 13.38
N LEU A 123 -2.23 -11.75 12.19
CA LEU A 123 -0.95 -11.67 11.47
C LEU A 123 -0.70 -10.25 10.98
N MET A 124 -1.73 -9.58 10.42
CA MET A 124 -1.57 -8.20 9.96
C MET A 124 -1.28 -7.23 11.11
N VAL A 125 -1.96 -7.38 12.26
CA VAL A 125 -1.67 -6.58 13.46
C VAL A 125 -0.27 -6.84 13.98
N ARG A 126 0.21 -8.09 13.91
CA ARG A 126 1.61 -8.43 14.24
C ARG A 126 2.58 -7.67 13.33
N PHE A 127 2.38 -7.71 12.01
CA PHE A 127 3.22 -6.98 11.05
C PHE A 127 3.24 -5.49 11.35
N TRP A 128 2.09 -4.86 11.57
CA TRP A 128 2.04 -3.44 11.97
C TRP A 128 2.82 -3.19 13.27
N SER A 129 2.60 -4.00 14.31
CA SER A 129 3.28 -3.80 15.58
C SER A 129 4.80 -3.92 15.47
N GLU A 130 5.29 -4.98 14.81
CA GLU A 130 6.72 -5.24 14.60
C GLU A 130 7.34 -4.22 13.64
N TYR A 131 6.58 -3.65 12.71
CA TYR A 131 7.04 -2.58 11.85
C TYR A 131 7.39 -1.31 12.63
N PHE A 132 6.69 -1.03 13.73
CA PHE A 132 6.93 0.18 14.53
C PHE A 132 7.84 -0.04 15.74
N THR A 133 7.77 -1.20 16.39
CA THR A 133 8.51 -1.46 17.64
C THR A 133 8.61 -2.93 17.97
N SER A 134 9.61 -3.29 18.78
CA SER A 134 9.70 -4.62 19.40
C SER A 134 8.82 -4.76 20.66
N ASP A 135 8.18 -3.68 21.12
CA ASP A 135 7.28 -3.72 22.28
C ASP A 135 5.94 -4.42 21.95
N LYS A 136 5.74 -5.59 22.56
CA LYS A 136 4.52 -6.39 22.44
C LYS A 136 3.28 -5.74 23.07
N SER A 137 3.42 -4.67 23.85
CA SER A 137 2.29 -3.88 24.34
C SER A 137 1.50 -3.26 23.19
N LEU A 138 2.19 -2.84 22.12
CA LEU A 138 1.56 -2.25 20.94
C LEU A 138 0.67 -3.26 20.21
N PHE A 139 1.12 -4.51 20.06
CA PHE A 139 0.30 -5.57 19.48
C PHE A 139 -1.04 -5.72 20.21
N ARG A 140 -1.03 -5.72 21.55
CA ARG A 140 -2.25 -5.84 22.36
C ARG A 140 -3.16 -4.63 22.19
N ALA A 141 -2.60 -3.42 22.16
CA ALA A 141 -3.36 -2.19 21.94
C ALA A 141 -3.97 -2.14 20.53
N MET A 142 -3.22 -2.53 19.49
CA MET A 142 -3.69 -2.62 18.11
C MET A 142 -4.78 -3.69 17.93
N MET A 143 -4.62 -4.87 18.56
CA MET A 143 -5.66 -5.90 18.56
C MET A 143 -6.99 -5.38 19.15
N ALA A 144 -6.91 -4.51 20.17
CA ALA A 144 -8.07 -3.87 20.80
C ALA A 144 -8.58 -2.62 20.04
N ASN A 145 -7.82 -2.11 19.05
CA ASN A 145 -8.04 -0.84 18.37
C ASN A 145 -8.00 0.37 19.32
N SER A 146 -7.12 0.33 20.32
CA SER A 146 -6.99 1.32 21.41
C SER A 146 -5.57 1.92 21.48
N HIS A 147 -4.85 1.93 20.36
CA HIS A 147 -3.47 2.41 20.24
C HIS A 147 -3.39 3.86 19.73
N ASN A 148 -4.51 4.44 19.29
CA ASN A 148 -4.54 5.83 18.84
C ASN A 148 -4.36 6.78 20.03
N SER A 149 -3.61 7.84 19.79
CA SER A 149 -3.35 8.92 20.74
C SER A 149 -4.07 10.21 20.31
N PRO A 150 -4.19 11.22 21.19
CA PRO A 150 -4.78 12.52 20.85
C PRO A 150 -4.15 13.17 19.60
N GLU A 151 -2.86 12.94 19.35
CA GLU A 151 -2.15 13.47 18.17
C GLU A 151 -2.69 12.87 16.85
N SER A 152 -3.13 11.61 16.87
CA SER A 152 -3.70 10.93 15.70
C SER A 152 -5.19 11.23 15.49
N ALA A 153 -5.87 11.85 16.46
CA ALA A 153 -7.32 12.09 16.40
C ALA A 153 -7.74 12.89 15.16
N GLY A 154 -6.96 13.91 14.79
CA GLY A 154 -7.21 14.74 13.61
C GLY A 154 -7.06 13.98 12.28
N LEU A 155 -6.39 12.82 12.28
CA LEU A 155 -6.14 11.98 11.12
C LEU A 155 -7.22 10.91 10.92
N LEU A 156 -8.02 10.60 11.96
CA LEU A 156 -9.09 9.58 11.89
C LEU A 156 -10.11 9.86 10.79
N LYS A 157 -10.30 11.13 10.42
CA LYS A 157 -11.15 11.53 9.28
C LYS A 157 -10.71 10.90 7.95
N PHE A 158 -9.41 10.61 7.78
CA PHE A 158 -8.86 10.02 6.57
C PHE A 158 -9.06 8.50 6.47
N VAL A 159 -9.45 7.86 7.58
CA VAL A 159 -9.78 6.42 7.66
C VAL A 159 -11.25 6.21 8.02
N ASN A 160 -12.09 7.25 7.94
CA ASN A 160 -13.51 7.14 8.22
C ASN A 160 -14.20 6.38 7.07
N TRP A 161 -14.27 5.06 7.23
CA TRP A 161 -14.81 4.16 6.22
C TRP A 161 -16.29 4.39 5.96
N SER A 162 -17.07 4.92 6.90
CA SER A 162 -18.49 5.24 6.67
C SER A 162 -18.71 6.33 5.62
N VAL A 163 -17.68 7.13 5.34
CA VAL A 163 -17.70 8.22 4.36
C VAL A 163 -16.93 7.85 3.09
N LEU A 164 -15.94 6.97 3.20
CA LEU A 164 -15.00 6.65 2.12
C LEU A 164 -15.36 5.38 1.35
N LEU A 165 -16.07 4.45 1.98
CA LEU A 165 -16.52 3.21 1.35
C LEU A 165 -17.96 3.34 0.81
N PRO A 166 -18.32 2.55 -0.22
CA PRO A 166 -19.71 2.42 -0.63
C PRO A 166 -20.52 1.62 0.40
N GLU A 167 -21.83 1.86 0.47
CA GLU A 167 -22.74 1.17 1.41
C GLU A 167 -22.66 -0.35 1.36
N SER A 168 -22.40 -0.93 0.17
CA SER A 168 -22.24 -2.37 -0.01
C SER A 168 -21.09 -2.97 0.80
N PHE A 169 -20.14 -2.16 1.28
CA PHE A 169 -19.01 -2.61 2.10
C PHE A 169 -19.29 -2.41 3.59
N HIS A 170 -20.34 -1.67 3.96
CA HIS A 170 -20.65 -1.36 5.36
C HIS A 170 -21.34 -2.53 6.06
N GLU A 171 -22.37 -3.12 5.45
CA GLU A 171 -23.21 -4.14 6.10
C GLU A 171 -22.44 -5.43 6.40
N PRO A 172 -22.66 -6.08 7.57
CA PRO A 172 -23.54 -5.70 8.68
C PRO A 172 -22.88 -4.82 9.76
N TYR A 173 -21.76 -4.15 9.44
CA TYR A 173 -20.90 -3.46 10.40
C TYR A 173 -21.35 -2.02 10.64
N LYS A 174 -21.39 -1.62 11.92
CA LYS A 174 -21.69 -0.25 12.33
C LYS A 174 -20.41 0.52 12.59
N TYR A 175 -20.34 1.74 12.06
CA TYR A 175 -19.19 2.61 12.28
C TYR A 175 -19.12 3.04 13.74
N SER A 176 -17.94 2.87 14.32
CA SER A 176 -17.53 3.48 15.58
C SER A 176 -16.17 4.10 15.34
N ALA A 177 -16.04 5.40 15.59
CA ALA A 177 -14.75 6.06 15.48
C ALA A 177 -13.74 5.38 16.42
N PRO A 178 -12.47 5.19 15.99
CA PRO A 178 -11.43 4.71 16.88
C PRO A 178 -11.23 5.66 18.05
N VAL A 179 -11.01 5.09 19.24
CA VAL A 179 -10.78 5.86 20.47
C VAL A 179 -9.35 6.38 20.48
N ALA A 180 -9.17 7.68 20.68
CA ALA A 180 -7.88 8.37 20.70
C ALA A 180 -7.51 8.88 22.11
N GLU A 181 -7.69 8.03 23.13
CA GLU A 181 -7.57 8.39 24.55
C GLU A 181 -6.31 7.84 25.22
N SER A 182 -5.45 7.12 24.49
CA SER A 182 -4.24 6.56 25.09
C SER A 182 -3.30 7.67 25.55
N SER A 183 -3.16 7.82 26.87
CA SER A 183 -2.20 8.71 27.52
C SER A 183 -0.83 8.06 27.75
N ASP A 184 -0.64 6.81 27.31
CA ASP A 184 0.63 6.07 27.46
C ASP A 184 1.65 6.59 26.42
N PRO A 185 2.69 7.33 26.84
CA PRO A 185 3.68 7.90 25.92
C PRO A 185 4.48 6.83 25.20
N SER A 186 4.58 5.62 25.76
CA SER A 186 5.25 4.48 25.12
C SER A 186 4.45 3.89 23.95
N ARG A 187 3.16 4.25 23.85
CA ARG A 187 2.24 3.80 22.79
C ARG A 187 1.92 4.88 21.76
N SER A 188 2.23 6.15 22.07
CA SER A 188 2.12 7.26 21.10
C SER A 188 3.31 7.23 20.16
N LEU A 189 3.22 6.39 19.13
CA LEU A 189 4.21 6.33 18.07
C LEU A 189 3.77 7.29 16.97
N ALA A 190 4.40 8.47 16.91
CA ALA A 190 4.30 9.39 15.77
C ALA A 190 4.44 8.66 14.42
N ALA A 191 5.20 7.55 14.40
CA ALA A 191 5.35 6.66 13.26
C ALA A 191 4.02 6.07 12.73
N ILE A 192 3.03 5.76 13.59
CA ILE A 192 1.72 5.22 13.17
C ILE A 192 0.95 6.27 12.35
N ALA A 193 1.08 7.52 12.75
CA ALA A 193 0.47 8.69 12.11
C ALA A 193 1.28 9.23 10.92
N ASP A 194 2.49 8.71 10.67
CA ASP A 194 3.38 9.16 9.61
C ASP A 194 2.86 8.66 8.24
N PRO A 195 2.59 9.55 7.26
CA PRO A 195 2.14 9.14 5.93
C PRO A 195 3.11 8.21 5.19
N ARG A 196 4.39 8.19 5.55
CA ARG A 196 5.38 7.25 4.97
C ARG A 196 5.19 5.82 5.47
N ALA A 197 4.53 5.63 6.62
CA ALA A 197 4.09 4.33 7.11
C ALA A 197 2.62 4.05 6.74
N SER A 198 1.77 5.06 6.83
CA SER A 198 0.33 4.98 6.54
C SER A 198 -0.06 5.95 5.41
N PRO A 199 0.20 5.63 4.12
CA PRO A 199 -0.05 6.55 2.99
C PRO A 199 -1.49 7.03 2.88
N LEU A 200 -2.47 6.28 3.40
CA LEU A 200 -3.86 6.70 3.45
C LEU A 200 -4.09 7.89 4.40
N LEU A 201 -3.12 8.32 5.19
CA LEU A 201 -3.21 9.50 6.06
C LEU A 201 -2.68 10.79 5.41
N ALA A 202 -2.06 10.70 4.22
CA ALA A 202 -1.51 11.87 3.54
C ALA A 202 -2.60 12.92 3.27
N PRO A 203 -2.32 14.22 3.43
CA PRO A 203 -3.30 15.28 3.15
C PRO A 203 -3.64 15.34 1.65
N ASP A 204 -4.83 15.85 1.31
CA ASP A 204 -5.27 15.93 -0.09
C ASP A 204 -4.32 16.76 -0.98
N SER A 205 -3.60 17.73 -0.40
CA SER A 205 -2.56 18.50 -1.09
C SER A 205 -1.38 17.65 -1.55
N ALA A 206 -1.04 16.60 -0.79
CA ALA A 206 0.00 15.62 -1.16
C ALA A 206 -0.52 14.54 -2.10
N LEU A 207 -1.84 14.29 -2.12
CA LEU A 207 -2.46 13.33 -3.04
C LEU A 207 -2.70 13.92 -4.43
N ARG A 208 -3.09 15.20 -4.53
CA ARG A 208 -3.41 15.88 -5.79
C ARG A 208 -2.33 15.77 -6.88
N PRO A 209 -1.02 15.94 -6.59
CA PRO A 209 0.01 15.87 -7.64
C PRO A 209 0.37 14.44 -8.04
N LEU A 210 -0.14 13.42 -7.34
CA LEU A 210 0.26 12.03 -7.60
C LEU A 210 -0.07 11.58 -9.02
N PRO A 211 0.74 10.65 -9.58
CA PRO A 211 0.49 10.10 -10.89
C PRO A 211 -0.78 9.25 -10.88
N LYS A 212 -1.28 8.95 -12.10
CA LYS A 212 -2.40 8.02 -12.27
C LYS A 212 -2.16 6.71 -11.51
N ALA A 213 -3.23 6.19 -10.92
CA ALA A 213 -3.16 5.05 -10.03
C ALA A 213 -3.95 3.85 -10.55
N TYR A 214 -3.34 2.68 -10.48
CA TYR A 214 -4.03 1.40 -10.51
C TYR A 214 -4.11 0.88 -9.09
N VAL A 215 -5.31 0.67 -8.58
CA VAL A 215 -5.52 0.07 -7.26
C VAL A 215 -6.26 -1.24 -7.46
N LEU A 216 -5.68 -2.34 -7.01
CA LEU A 216 -6.32 -3.65 -7.02
C LEU A 216 -6.72 -4.01 -5.59
N THR A 217 -7.96 -4.44 -5.37
CA THR A 217 -8.40 -4.97 -4.06
C THR A 217 -9.05 -6.34 -4.20
N CYS A 218 -8.98 -7.13 -3.13
CA CYS A 218 -9.53 -8.48 -3.03
C CYS A 218 -10.69 -8.50 -2.04
N GLU A 219 -11.76 -9.25 -2.31
CA GLU A 219 -12.89 -9.36 -1.38
C GLU A 219 -12.52 -10.07 -0.08
N TYR A 220 -11.75 -11.17 -0.18
CA TYR A 220 -11.33 -11.97 0.97
C TYR A 220 -9.94 -11.53 1.47
N ASP A 221 -9.85 -10.27 1.87
CA ASP A 221 -8.64 -9.62 2.36
C ASP A 221 -8.98 -8.62 3.47
N VAL A 222 -8.24 -8.65 4.58
CA VAL A 222 -8.39 -7.65 5.66
C VAL A 222 -8.05 -6.24 5.19
N LEU A 223 -7.22 -6.10 4.16
CA LEU A 223 -6.78 -4.82 3.58
C LEU A 223 -7.70 -4.29 2.46
N ARG A 224 -8.81 -4.98 2.14
CA ARG A 224 -9.75 -4.56 1.09
C ARG A 224 -10.14 -3.09 1.24
N ASP A 225 -10.50 -2.71 2.46
CA ASP A 225 -11.03 -1.38 2.75
C ASP A 225 -9.93 -0.31 2.72
N ASP A 226 -8.69 -0.63 3.11
CA ASP A 226 -7.54 0.27 2.98
C ASP A 226 -7.38 0.74 1.52
N GLY A 227 -7.30 -0.22 0.59
CA GLY A 227 -7.16 0.08 -0.83
C GLY A 227 -8.38 0.81 -1.40
N ALA A 228 -9.59 0.43 -1.03
CA ALA A 228 -10.82 1.07 -1.50
C ALA A 228 -10.94 2.52 -1.01
N MET A 229 -10.64 2.78 0.27
CA MET A 229 -10.60 4.14 0.83
C MET A 229 -9.56 5.00 0.14
N TYR A 230 -8.36 4.46 -0.12
CA TYR A 230 -7.30 5.21 -0.79
C TYR A 230 -7.66 5.54 -2.24
N ALA A 231 -8.23 4.59 -2.99
CA ALA A 231 -8.75 4.84 -4.33
C ALA A 231 -9.82 5.95 -4.33
N ALA A 232 -10.72 5.96 -3.35
CA ALA A 232 -11.73 7.01 -3.19
C ALA A 232 -11.09 8.37 -2.90
N ARG A 233 -10.09 8.43 -2.01
CA ARG A 233 -9.37 9.68 -1.69
C ARG A 233 -8.57 10.22 -2.86
N LEU A 234 -7.84 9.37 -3.59
CA LEU A 234 -7.12 9.76 -4.81
C LEU A 234 -8.07 10.38 -5.85
N ARG A 235 -9.23 9.74 -6.10
CA ARG A 235 -10.25 10.30 -7.01
C ARG A 235 -10.75 11.67 -6.54
N ARG A 236 -11.06 11.81 -5.25
CA ARG A 236 -11.51 13.10 -4.67
C ARG A 236 -10.44 14.18 -4.79
N ALA A 237 -9.16 13.82 -4.74
CA ALA A 237 -8.04 14.74 -4.93
C ALA A 237 -7.80 15.11 -6.41
N GLY A 238 -8.49 14.47 -7.36
CA GLY A 238 -8.39 14.72 -8.79
C GLY A 238 -7.45 13.79 -9.55
N VAL A 239 -6.94 12.72 -8.92
CA VAL A 239 -6.07 11.73 -9.56
C VAL A 239 -6.89 10.81 -10.47
N ASP A 240 -6.35 10.47 -11.63
CA ASP A 240 -6.91 9.43 -12.51
C ASP A 240 -6.69 8.03 -11.88
N VAL A 241 -7.79 7.37 -11.47
CA VAL A 241 -7.73 6.10 -10.73
C VAL A 241 -8.54 5.01 -11.41
N THR A 242 -7.83 3.96 -11.85
CA THR A 242 -8.42 2.66 -12.14
C THR A 242 -8.44 1.83 -10.86
N HIS A 243 -9.62 1.46 -10.38
CA HIS A 243 -9.78 0.57 -9.21
C HIS A 243 -10.45 -0.72 -9.64
N GLU A 244 -9.73 -1.83 -9.56
CA GLU A 244 -10.26 -3.15 -9.84
C GLU A 244 -10.47 -3.93 -8.55
N HIS A 245 -11.73 -4.25 -8.25
CA HIS A 245 -12.11 -5.04 -7.09
C HIS A 245 -12.47 -6.47 -7.50
N TYR A 246 -11.74 -7.44 -6.97
CA TYR A 246 -11.87 -8.86 -7.29
C TYR A 246 -12.73 -9.58 -6.25
N ARG A 247 -14.00 -9.84 -6.59
CA ARG A 247 -14.97 -10.53 -5.71
C ARG A 247 -14.57 -11.94 -5.28
N GLY A 248 -13.79 -12.64 -6.10
CA GLY A 248 -13.23 -13.96 -5.76
C GLY A 248 -11.75 -13.91 -5.34
N GLY A 249 -11.19 -12.71 -5.22
CA GLY A 249 -9.78 -12.51 -4.88
C GLY A 249 -9.55 -12.62 -3.37
N PHE A 250 -8.34 -13.04 -3.01
CA PHE A 250 -7.83 -13.07 -1.65
C PHE A 250 -6.45 -12.42 -1.58
N HIS A 251 -5.98 -12.09 -0.38
CA HIS A 251 -4.68 -11.45 -0.20
C HIS A 251 -3.55 -12.28 -0.85
N GLY A 252 -2.65 -11.64 -1.60
CA GLY A 252 -1.51 -12.32 -2.22
C GLY A 252 -1.86 -13.22 -3.41
N ALA A 253 -3.10 -13.21 -3.92
CA ALA A 253 -3.56 -14.11 -4.99
C ALA A 253 -2.68 -14.13 -6.26
N LEU A 254 -1.93 -13.06 -6.57
CA LEU A 254 -0.99 -13.07 -7.72
C LEU A 254 0.18 -14.05 -7.55
N MET A 255 0.49 -14.45 -6.31
CA MET A 255 1.56 -15.41 -6.02
C MET A 255 1.14 -16.87 -6.20
N PHE A 256 -0.14 -17.10 -6.40
CA PHE A 256 -0.72 -18.42 -6.56
C PHE A 256 -1.16 -18.61 -8.02
N THR A 257 -0.17 -18.56 -8.92
CA THR A 257 -0.31 -18.70 -10.39
C THR A 257 0.53 -19.85 -10.95
N LEU A 258 1.04 -20.70 -10.06
CA LEU A 258 1.87 -21.86 -10.38
C LEU A 258 1.42 -23.04 -9.52
N TRP A 259 1.64 -24.25 -10.03
CA TRP A 259 1.40 -25.48 -9.27
C TRP A 259 2.21 -25.47 -7.96
N PRO A 260 1.63 -25.90 -6.82
CA PRO A 260 0.35 -26.58 -6.65
C PRO A 260 -0.88 -25.68 -6.46
N THR A 261 -0.72 -24.36 -6.53
CA THR A 261 -1.74 -23.37 -6.18
C THR A 261 -2.15 -22.51 -7.36
N ASP A 262 -2.35 -23.12 -8.52
CA ASP A 262 -2.60 -22.44 -9.79
C ASP A 262 -4.04 -21.89 -9.92
N PHE A 263 -4.33 -20.77 -9.27
CA PHE A 263 -5.69 -20.21 -9.26
C PHE A 263 -5.93 -19.29 -10.47
N GLU A 264 -7.05 -19.52 -11.16
CA GLU A 264 -7.52 -18.67 -12.27
C GLU A 264 -7.62 -17.19 -11.87
N ILE A 265 -8.01 -16.92 -10.62
CA ILE A 265 -8.12 -15.54 -10.12
C ILE A 265 -6.77 -14.81 -10.17
N GLY A 266 -5.67 -15.49 -9.80
CA GLY A 266 -4.31 -14.93 -9.83
C GLY A 266 -3.87 -14.60 -11.25
N HIS A 267 -4.17 -15.47 -12.21
CA HIS A 267 -3.92 -15.22 -13.64
C HIS A 267 -4.72 -14.04 -14.15
N ARG A 268 -6.01 -13.96 -13.82
CA ARG A 268 -6.87 -12.85 -14.25
C ARG A 268 -6.38 -11.51 -13.71
N MET A 269 -6.03 -11.47 -12.42
CA MET A 269 -5.47 -10.29 -11.77
C MET A 269 -4.16 -9.85 -12.44
N THR A 270 -3.26 -10.80 -12.67
CA THR A 270 -1.97 -10.55 -13.35
C THR A 270 -2.21 -10.01 -14.76
N ASN A 271 -3.05 -10.67 -15.55
CA ASN A 271 -3.33 -10.26 -16.93
C ASN A 271 -3.95 -8.87 -17.03
N ASN A 272 -4.88 -8.51 -16.15
CA ASN A 272 -5.47 -7.18 -16.11
C ASN A 272 -4.46 -6.11 -15.69
N TYR A 273 -3.67 -6.38 -14.64
CA TYR A 273 -2.59 -5.50 -14.20
C TYR A 273 -1.57 -5.24 -15.32
N ILE A 274 -1.10 -6.30 -15.99
CA ILE A 274 -0.17 -6.20 -17.13
C ILE A 274 -0.80 -5.41 -18.29
N ARG A 275 -2.07 -5.67 -18.60
CA ARG A 275 -2.79 -4.93 -19.66
C ARG A 275 -2.86 -3.45 -19.32
N TRP A 276 -3.15 -3.11 -18.07
CA TRP A 276 -3.22 -1.73 -17.61
C TRP A 276 -1.87 -1.03 -17.74
N LEU A 277 -0.77 -1.66 -17.31
CA LEU A 277 0.57 -1.11 -17.47
C LEU A 277 0.90 -0.82 -18.94
N LYS A 278 0.66 -1.77 -19.84
CA LYS A 278 0.90 -1.59 -21.29
C LYS A 278 0.11 -0.44 -21.93
N GLN A 279 -1.04 -0.10 -21.36
CA GLN A 279 -1.89 0.99 -21.85
C GLN A 279 -1.51 2.35 -21.27
N ASN A 280 -0.79 2.38 -20.14
CA ASN A 280 -0.53 3.59 -19.36
C ASN A 280 0.94 3.98 -19.26
N LEU A 281 1.84 3.10 -19.71
CA LEU A 281 3.27 3.36 -19.90
C LEU A 281 3.59 3.22 -21.37
#